data_AF-A0A847KKC7-F1
#
_entry.id   AF-A0A847KKC7-F1
#
_cell.length_a   1.000
_cell.length_b   1.000
_cell.length_c   1.000
_cell.angle_alpha   90.00
_cell.angle_beta   90.00
_cell.angle_gamma   90.00
#
_symmetry.space_group_name_H-M   'P 1'
#
loop_
_entity.id
_entity.type
_entity.pdbx_description
1 polymer ?
#
loop_
_entity_poly.entity_id
_entity_poly.type
_entity_poly.pdbx_seq_one_letter_code
_entity_poly.pdbx_strand_id
1 'polypeptide(L)'
;MHYWDGMSGWGVVWMMLFGILLLGGLVLLVVVLVRAVGGGTRPDHATRPLPGQYPGPYPGHPAGPPASPPTGPDAGLLRAREILAERYARGEIDTEEYQARLRTLGES
;
A
#
# COMPACT_ATOMS: atom_id res chain seq x y z
N MET A 1 -44.26 9.66 -15.09
CA MET A 1 -43.77 9.25 -13.76
C MET A 1 -43.10 10.47 -13.13
N HIS A 2 -43.83 11.27 -12.35
CA HIS A 2 -43.29 12.41 -11.59
C HIS A 2 -44.09 12.48 -10.28
N TYR A 3 -43.84 11.53 -9.39
CA TYR A 3 -44.46 11.44 -8.05
C TYR A 3 -43.56 12.05 -6.97
N TRP A 4 -42.65 12.94 -7.35
CA TRP A 4 -41.57 13.44 -6.50
C TRP A 4 -41.62 14.94 -6.20
N ASP A 5 -42.70 15.64 -6.56
CA ASP A 5 -42.83 17.09 -6.33
C ASP A 5 -43.65 17.45 -5.08
N GLY A 6 -43.56 16.64 -4.03
CA GLY A 6 -44.26 16.86 -2.75
C GLY A 6 -43.36 17.17 -1.55
N MET A 7 -42.05 16.93 -1.65
CA MET A 7 -41.11 17.14 -0.55
C MET A 7 -40.44 18.51 -0.74
N SER A 8 -40.68 19.45 0.18
CA SER A 8 -40.07 20.79 0.14
C SER A 8 -38.56 20.69 -0.15
N GLY A 9 -38.01 21.61 -0.94
CA GLY A 9 -36.58 21.57 -1.34
C GLY A 9 -35.61 21.43 -0.16
N TRP A 10 -36.02 21.91 1.02
CA TRP A 10 -35.33 21.68 2.30
C TRP A 10 -35.29 20.21 2.73
N GLY A 11 -36.38 19.46 2.58
CA GLY A 11 -36.43 18.02 2.88
C GLY A 11 -35.56 17.18 1.94
N VAL A 12 -35.45 17.57 0.67
CA VAL A 12 -34.54 16.91 -0.30
C VAL A 12 -33.08 17.11 0.11
N VAL A 13 -32.72 18.34 0.49
CA VAL A 13 -31.36 18.65 0.99
C VAL A 13 -31.05 17.85 2.25
N TRP A 14 -31.97 17.79 3.21
CA TRP A 14 -31.80 17.01 4.44
C TRP A 14 -31.67 15.50 4.17
N MET A 15 -32.47 14.95 3.25
CA MET A 15 -32.43 13.52 2.90
C MET A 15 -31.17 13.15 2.12
N MET A 16 -30.69 14.01 1.21
CA MET A 16 -29.40 13.84 0.55
C MET A 16 -28.23 13.97 1.52
N LEU A 17 -28.26 14.95 2.43
CA LEU A 17 -27.20 15.12 3.44
C LEU A 17 -27.13 13.89 4.34
N PHE A 18 -28.26 13.42 4.85
CA PHE A 18 -28.33 12.18 5.63
C PHE A 18 -27.87 10.97 4.83
N GLY A 19 -28.27 10.86 3.56
CA GLY A 19 -27.83 9.78 2.66
C GLY A 19 -26.32 9.78 2.43
N ILE A 20 -25.72 10.96 2.20
CA ILE A 20 -24.27 11.12 2.05
C ILE A 20 -23.55 10.82 3.37
N LEU A 21 -24.09 11.27 4.49
CA LEU A 21 -23.53 11.00 5.81
C LEU A 21 -23.55 9.50 6.13
N LEU A 22 -24.66 8.82 5.84
CA LEU A 22 -24.82 7.38 5.98
C LEU A 22 -23.85 6.65 5.07
N LEU A 23 -23.80 7.00 3.78
CA LEU A 23 -22.90 6.38 2.81
C LEU A 23 -21.44 6.57 3.20
N GLY A 24 -21.05 7.81 3.55
CA GLY A 24 -19.70 8.13 4.03
C GLY A 24 -19.35 7.40 5.32
N GLY A 25 -20.30 7.33 6.27
CA GLY A 25 -20.15 6.57 7.50
C GLY A 25 -20.02 5.07 7.25
N LEU A 26 -20.79 4.51 6.32
CA LEU A 26 -20.72 3.11 5.92
C LEU A 26 -19.37 2.80 5.27
N VAL A 27 -18.91 3.65 4.34
CA VAL A 27 -17.58 3.51 3.72
C VAL A 27 -16.48 3.59 4.79
N LEU A 28 -16.55 4.57 5.69
CA LEU A 28 -15.59 4.71 6.79
C LEU A 28 -15.61 3.48 7.70
N LEU A 29 -16.78 2.95 8.05
CA LEU A 29 -16.96 1.75 8.85
C LEU A 29 -16.30 0.54 8.18
N VAL A 30 -16.53 0.35 6.88
CA VAL A 30 -15.90 -0.73 6.10
C VAL A 30 -14.39 -0.57 6.07
N VAL A 31 -13.88 0.65 5.82
CA VAL A 31 -12.43 0.91 5.82
C VAL A 31 -11.81 0.63 7.19
N VAL A 32 -12.45 1.05 8.29
CA VAL A 32 -12.00 0.77 9.65
C VAL A 32 -12.03 -0.73 9.94
N LEU A 33 -13.08 -1.44 9.49
CA LEU A 33 -13.18 -2.89 9.65
C LEU A 33 -12.06 -3.61 8.87
N VAL A 34 -11.83 -3.24 7.61
CA VAL A 34 -10.73 -3.77 6.79
C VAL A 34 -9.38 -3.43 7.41
N ARG A 35 -9.20 -2.22 7.95
CA ARG A 35 -7.99 -1.81 8.65
C ARG A 35 -7.80 -2.57 9.96
N ALA A 36 -8.86 -2.87 10.70
CA ALA A 36 -8.79 -3.65 11.93
C ALA A 36 -8.45 -5.11 11.64
N VAL A 37 -9.03 -5.68 10.58
CA VAL A 37 -8.80 -7.07 10.15
C VAL A 37 -7.43 -7.23 9.46
N GLY A 38 -6.99 -6.25 8.66
CA GLY A 38 -5.73 -6.28 7.91
C GLY A 38 -4.53 -5.63 8.62
N GLY A 39 -4.76 -4.80 9.65
CA GLY A 39 -3.73 -4.02 10.36
C GLY A 39 -3.27 -4.63 11.69
N GLY A 40 -3.72 -5.82 12.05
CA GLY A 40 -3.44 -6.48 13.33
C GLY A 40 -2.00 -6.98 13.54
N THR A 41 -1.08 -6.79 12.60
CA THR A 41 0.33 -7.19 12.77
C THR A 41 1.28 -6.11 12.29
N ARG A 42 1.70 -5.25 13.22
CA ARG A 42 3.11 -4.99 13.58
C ARG A 42 3.22 -3.92 14.69
N PRO A 43 2.93 -4.26 15.94
CA PRO A 43 3.73 -3.79 17.05
C PRO A 43 5.02 -4.64 17.15
N ASP A 44 6.13 -3.94 17.28
CA ASP A 44 7.43 -4.40 17.78
C ASP A 44 8.36 -5.18 16.82
N HIS A 45 9.51 -4.58 16.50
CA HIS A 45 10.88 -5.06 16.83
C HIS A 45 11.93 -4.37 15.94
N ALA A 46 12.67 -3.42 16.52
CA ALA A 46 14.09 -3.12 16.29
C ALA A 46 14.38 -1.68 16.79
N THR A 47 14.41 -1.44 18.10
CA THR A 47 15.68 -1.51 18.84
C THR A 47 16.67 -2.44 18.12
N ARG A 48 17.33 -1.91 17.09
CA ARG A 48 18.49 -2.55 16.51
C ARG A 48 19.53 -2.64 17.65
N PRO A 49 19.95 -3.83 18.11
CA PRO A 49 21.18 -3.95 18.84
C PRO A 49 22.25 -3.37 17.92
N LEU A 50 23.02 -2.40 18.40
CA LEU A 50 24.17 -1.86 17.68
C LEU A 50 24.93 -3.07 17.08
N PRO A 51 25.16 -3.12 15.75
CA PRO A 51 26.08 -4.10 15.21
C PRO A 51 27.39 -3.89 15.94
N GLY A 52 27.82 -4.95 16.63
CA GLY A 52 28.92 -4.92 17.59
C GLY A 52 30.04 -4.01 17.11
N GLN A 53 30.37 -3.04 17.95
CA GLN A 53 31.69 -3.00 18.57
C GLN A 53 32.68 -3.92 17.86
N TYR A 54 33.31 -3.42 16.79
CA TYR A 54 34.39 -4.10 16.09
C TYR A 54 35.61 -4.10 17.01
N PRO A 55 36.05 -5.24 17.56
CA PRO A 55 37.36 -5.34 18.19
C PRO A 55 38.36 -5.73 17.10
N GLY A 56 39.29 -4.83 16.79
CA GLY A 56 40.57 -5.19 16.20
C GLY A 56 40.81 -4.71 14.76
N PRO A 57 41.94 -4.02 14.50
CA PRO A 57 42.47 -3.88 13.16
C PRO A 57 43.02 -5.24 12.72
N TYR A 58 42.46 -5.86 11.68
CA TYR A 58 43.07 -7.02 11.03
C TYR A 58 44.08 -6.54 9.99
N PRO A 59 45.39 -6.78 10.16
CA PRO A 59 46.36 -6.60 9.09
C PRO A 59 46.27 -7.82 8.17
N GLY A 60 45.93 -7.62 6.90
CA GLY A 60 46.18 -8.62 5.86
C GLY A 60 44.99 -9.18 5.07
N HIS A 61 43.87 -8.46 4.92
CA HIS A 61 42.88 -8.85 3.91
C HIS A 61 43.09 -8.02 2.62
N PRO A 62 43.48 -8.63 1.48
CA PRO A 62 43.44 -7.93 0.20
C PRO A 62 41.98 -7.56 -0.08
N ALA A 63 41.75 -6.28 -0.39
CA ALA A 63 40.43 -5.75 -0.70
C ALA A 63 39.80 -6.54 -1.86
N GLY A 64 38.86 -7.44 -1.54
CA GLY A 64 37.94 -7.97 -2.53
C GLY A 64 37.10 -6.82 -3.08
N PRO A 65 36.72 -6.86 -4.38
CA PRO A 65 35.89 -5.82 -4.97
C PRO A 65 34.59 -5.64 -4.18
N PRO A 66 34.03 -4.42 -4.10
CA PRO A 66 32.79 -4.17 -3.37
C PRO A 66 31.72 -5.12 -3.91
N ALA A 67 31.02 -5.81 -3.01
CA ALA A 67 29.91 -6.68 -3.35
C ALA A 67 28.95 -5.88 -4.25
N SER A 68 28.91 -6.23 -5.53
CA SER A 68 27.92 -5.70 -6.46
C SER A 68 26.52 -5.95 -5.87
N PRO A 69 25.58 -4.99 -6.00
CA PRO A 69 24.19 -5.28 -5.68
C PRO A 69 23.75 -6.51 -6.46
N PRO A 70 22.81 -7.32 -5.95
CA PRO A 70 22.37 -8.54 -6.61
C PRO A 70 21.78 -8.20 -7.98
N THR A 71 22.59 -8.31 -9.03
CA THR A 71 22.16 -8.19 -10.44
C THR A 71 21.55 -9.53 -10.85
N GLY A 72 20.47 -9.91 -10.18
CA GLY A 72 19.63 -11.04 -10.55
C GLY A 72 18.39 -10.54 -11.28
N PRO A 73 17.82 -11.33 -12.23
CA PRO A 73 16.52 -11.03 -12.83
C PRO A 73 15.44 -10.76 -11.75
N ASP A 74 15.57 -11.41 -10.59
CA ASP A 74 14.70 -11.25 -9.43
C ASP A 74 14.74 -9.82 -8.83
N ALA A 75 15.89 -9.15 -8.87
CA ALA A 75 16.03 -7.78 -8.38
C ALA A 75 15.33 -6.77 -9.31
N GLY A 76 15.36 -7.04 -10.62
CA GLY A 76 14.59 -6.27 -11.60
C GLY A 76 13.09 -6.44 -11.41
N LEU A 77 12.64 -7.67 -11.13
CA LEU A 77 11.25 -8.00 -10.84
C LEU A 77 10.72 -7.27 -9.60
N LEU A 78 11.49 -7.33 -8.50
CA LEU A 78 11.16 -6.64 -7.25
C LEU A 78 11.02 -5.14 -7.48
N ARG A 79 11.93 -4.56 -8.27
CA ARG A 79 11.87 -3.12 -8.54
C ARG A 79 10.72 -2.73 -9.46
N ALA A 80 10.40 -3.55 -10.45
CA ALA A 80 9.22 -3.36 -11.31
C ALA A 80 7.92 -3.45 -10.50
N ARG A 81 7.81 -4.42 -9.59
CA ARG A 81 6.68 -4.56 -8.67
C ARG A 81 6.52 -3.35 -7.75
N GLU A 82 7.63 -2.83 -7.23
CA GLU A 82 7.63 -1.67 -6.35
C GLU A 82 7.13 -0.41 -7.08
N ILE A 83 7.55 -0.20 -8.33
CA ILE A 83 7.08 0.90 -9.18
C ILE A 83 5.56 0.78 -9.44
N LEU A 84 5.05 -0.43 -9.67
CA LEU A 84 3.61 -0.66 -9.85
C LEU A 84 2.82 -0.37 -8.57
N ALA A 85 3.35 -0.78 -7.41
CA ALA A 85 2.72 -0.54 -6.11
C ALA A 85 2.65 0.95 -5.78
N GLU A 86 3.71 1.71 -6.08
CA GLU A 86 3.74 3.16 -5.87
C GLU A 86 2.72 3.89 -6.75
N ARG A 87 2.56 3.47 -8.02
CA ARG A 87 1.54 4.07 -8.90
C ARG A 87 0.11 3.70 -8.51
N TYR A 88 -0.12 2.48 -8.04
CA TYR A 88 -1.40 2.06 -7.49
C TYR A 88 -1.77 2.90 -6.24
N ALA A 89 -0.80 3.10 -5.33
CA ALA A 89 -1.00 3.92 -4.13
C ALA A 89 -1.29 5.39 -4.46
N ARG A 90 -0.75 5.90 -5.58
CA ARG A 90 -1.02 7.26 -6.08
C ARG A 90 -2.35 7.37 -6.85
N GLY A 91 -2.97 6.25 -7.20
CA GLY A 91 -4.20 6.20 -8.00
C GLY A 91 -3.99 6.42 -9.51
N GLU A 92 -2.76 6.32 -9.99
CA GLU A 92 -2.43 6.46 -11.43
C GLU A 92 -2.75 5.19 -12.23
N ILE A 93 -3.02 4.07 -11.55
CA ILE A 93 -3.33 2.76 -12.15
C ILE A 93 -4.40 2.07 -11.31
N ASP A 94 -5.38 1.44 -11.97
CA ASP A 94 -6.45 0.70 -11.31
C ASP A 94 -5.97 -0.68 -10.80
N THR A 95 -6.71 -1.25 -9.86
CA THR A 95 -6.49 -2.57 -9.28
C THR A 95 -6.41 -3.65 -10.36
N GLU A 96 -7.27 -3.59 -11.38
CA GLU A 96 -7.26 -4.58 -12.47
C GLU A 96 -5.95 -4.54 -13.27
N GLU A 97 -5.45 -3.34 -13.57
CA GLU A 97 -4.17 -3.15 -14.26
C GLU A 97 -2.98 -3.61 -13.42
N TYR A 98 -3.02 -3.37 -12.10
CA TYR A 98 -1.99 -3.83 -11.17
C TYR A 98 -1.87 -5.35 -11.16
N GLN A 99 -3.01 -6.04 -11.11
CA GLN A 99 -3.06 -7.49 -11.12
C GLN A 99 -2.63 -8.08 -12.47
N ALA A 100 -3.04 -7.46 -13.58
CA ALA A 100 -2.62 -7.88 -14.92
C ALA A 100 -1.10 -7.81 -15.07
N ARG A 101 -0.48 -6.68 -14.67
CA ARG A 101 0.96 -6.47 -14.80
C ARG A 101 1.79 -7.32 -13.84
N LEU A 102 1.29 -7.60 -12.63
CA LEU A 102 1.91 -8.55 -11.70
C LEU A 102 1.95 -9.97 -12.26
N ARG A 103 0.89 -10.39 -12.97
CA ARG A 103 0.82 -11.72 -13.58
C ARG A 103 1.86 -11.87 -14.68
N THR A 104 1.98 -10.86 -15.56
CA THR A 104 3.01 -10.83 -16.61
C THR A 104 4.44 -10.85 -16.05
N LEU A 105 4.68 -10.16 -14.93
CA LEU A 105 5.97 -10.18 -14.23
C LEU A 105 6.28 -11.56 -13.63
N GLY A 106 5.29 -12.28 -13.11
CA GLY A 106 5.48 -13.64 -12.56
C GLY A 106 5.65 -14.76 -13.59
N GLU A 107 5.43 -14.47 -14.87
CA GLU A 107 5.52 -15.43 -16.00
C GLU A 107 6.89 -15.45 -16.70
N SER A 108 7.87 -14.65 -16.24
CA SER A 108 9.23 -14.53 -16.79
C SER A 108 10.31 -15.02 -15.83
#